data_AF-W7UVM2-F1
#
_entry.id   AF-W7UVM2-F1
#
_cell.length_a   1.000
_cell.length_b   1.000
_cell.length_c   1.000
_cell.angle_alpha   90.00
_cell.angle_beta   90.00
_cell.angle_gamma   90.00
#
_symmetry.space_group_name_H-M   'P 1'
#
loop_
_entity.id
_entity.type
_entity.pdbx_description
1 polymer ?
#
loop_
_entity_poly.entity_id
_entity_poly.type
_entity_poly.pdbx_seq_one_letter_code
_entity_poly.pdbx_strand_id
1 'polypeptide(L)'
;MKITTAITNVKRDIQLQEWSEQIKAQQESGMTVTAFCAQNGISPKTYYYHLRKIRECCLESKPAIVPVAVPRPNSDIRIEKNGLQISLPADISADTLLELVHELC
;
A
#
# COMPACT_ATOMS: atom_id res chain seq x y z
N MET A 1 -20.00 -5.72 -33.04
CA MET A 1 -18.62 -5.43 -32.57
C MET A 1 -18.37 -5.56 -31.06
N LYS A 2 -19.39 -5.64 -30.17
CA LYS A 2 -19.17 -5.71 -28.70
C LYS A 2 -18.79 -7.11 -28.16
N ILE A 3 -19.23 -8.17 -28.85
CA ILE A 3 -19.06 -9.57 -28.39
C ILE A 3 -17.60 -10.03 -28.47
N THR A 4 -16.87 -9.64 -29.53
CA THR A 4 -15.47 -10.03 -29.73
C THR A 4 -14.57 -9.51 -28.61
N THR A 5 -14.76 -8.26 -28.17
CA THR A 5 -13.99 -7.67 -27.06
C THR A 5 -14.26 -8.39 -25.73
N ALA A 6 -15.51 -8.73 -25.44
CA ALA A 6 -15.87 -9.48 -24.24
C ALA A 6 -15.19 -10.86 -24.20
N ILE A 7 -15.22 -11.60 -25.31
CA ILE A 7 -14.54 -12.91 -25.42
C ILE A 7 -13.02 -12.76 -25.23
N THR A 8 -12.40 -11.73 -25.82
CA THR A 8 -10.95 -11.50 -25.65
C THR A 8 -10.56 -11.16 -24.22
N ASN A 9 -11.43 -10.48 -23.47
CA ASN A 9 -11.20 -10.17 -22.06
C ASN A 9 -11.30 -11.41 -21.20
N VAL A 10 -12.37 -12.20 -21.35
CA VAL A 10 -12.53 -13.47 -20.62
C VAL A 10 -11.35 -14.42 -20.90
N LYS A 11 -10.89 -14.51 -22.15
CA LYS A 11 -9.71 -15.32 -22.50
C LYS A 11 -8.45 -14.85 -21.76
N ARG A 12 -8.24 -13.53 -21.69
CA ARG A 12 -7.09 -12.95 -20.97
C ARG A 12 -7.16 -13.27 -19.48
N ASP A 13 -8.34 -13.18 -18.88
CA ASP A 13 -8.53 -13.43 -17.45
C ASP A 13 -8.26 -14.89 -17.10
N ILE A 14 -8.73 -15.83 -17.94
CA ILE A 14 -8.42 -17.25 -17.80
C ILE A 14 -6.91 -17.50 -17.89
N GLN A 15 -6.24 -16.91 -18.88
CA GLN A 15 -4.79 -17.07 -19.02
C GLN A 15 -4.02 -16.51 -17.82
N LEU A 16 -4.43 -15.35 -17.29
CA LEU A 16 -3.82 -14.78 -16.09
C LEU A 16 -4.01 -15.68 -14.87
N GLN A 17 -5.18 -16.31 -14.72
CA GLN A 17 -5.45 -17.26 -13.66
C GLN A 17 -4.56 -18.51 -13.76
N GLU A 18 -4.49 -19.12 -14.95
CA GLU A 18 -3.62 -20.28 -15.20
C GLU A 18 -2.15 -19.96 -14.90
N TRP A 19 -1.68 -18.79 -15.34
CA TRP A 19 -0.32 -18.34 -15.07
C TRP A 19 -0.09 -18.11 -13.57
N SER A 20 -1.06 -17.53 -12.87
CA SER A 20 -0.98 -17.32 -11.42
C SER A 20 -0.83 -18.63 -10.66
N GLU A 21 -1.62 -19.64 -11.01
CA GLU A 21 -1.55 -20.99 -10.45
C GLU A 21 -0.18 -21.64 -10.73
N GLN A 22 0.33 -21.47 -11.95
CA GLN A 22 1.66 -21.96 -12.31
C GLN A 22 2.79 -21.31 -11.47
N ILE A 23 2.75 -19.99 -11.29
CA ILE A 23 3.73 -19.27 -10.45
C ILE A 23 3.61 -19.72 -8.99
N LYS A 24 2.40 -19.89 -8.48
CA LYS A 24 2.15 -20.37 -7.12
C LYS A 24 2.72 -21.79 -6.92
N ALA A 25 2.46 -22.70 -7.86
CA ALA A 25 3.02 -24.05 -7.83
C ALA A 25 4.56 -24.05 -7.85
N GLN A 26 5.19 -23.14 -8.61
CA GLN A 26 6.65 -22.99 -8.59
C GLN A 26 7.15 -22.55 -7.20
N GLN A 27 6.49 -21.58 -6.57
CA GLN A 27 6.87 -21.09 -5.24
C GLN A 27 6.69 -22.17 -4.16
N GLU A 28 5.58 -22.90 -4.20
CA GLU A 28 5.30 -24.00 -3.26
C GLU A 28 6.21 -25.20 -3.47
N SER A 29 6.71 -25.43 -4.70
CA SER A 29 7.63 -26.52 -4.99
C SER A 29 9.01 -26.38 -4.33
N GLY A 30 9.41 -25.15 -3.97
CA GLY A 30 10.77 -24.86 -3.48
C GLY A 30 11.89 -25.08 -4.51
N MET A 31 11.55 -25.43 -5.75
CA MET A 31 12.50 -25.69 -6.82
C MET A 31 13.01 -24.40 -7.46
N THR A 32 14.18 -24.46 -8.09
CA THR A 32 14.62 -23.36 -8.96
C THR A 32 13.68 -23.22 -10.17
N VAL A 33 13.52 -21.99 -10.67
CA VAL A 33 12.68 -21.71 -11.84
C VAL A 33 13.07 -22.59 -13.03
N THR A 34 14.36 -22.80 -13.28
CA THR A 34 14.84 -23.63 -14.40
C THR A 34 14.40 -25.09 -14.26
N ALA A 35 14.51 -25.66 -13.06
CA ALA A 35 14.11 -27.04 -12.81
C ALA A 35 12.58 -27.21 -12.91
N PHE A 36 11.82 -26.28 -12.34
CA PHE A 36 10.36 -26.24 -12.48
C PHE A 36 9.93 -26.11 -13.94
N CYS A 37 10.60 -25.25 -14.70
CA CYS A 37 10.32 -25.05 -16.12
C CYS A 37 10.56 -26.32 -16.94
N ALA A 38 11.67 -27.02 -16.68
CA ALA A 38 11.99 -28.28 -17.33
C ALA A 38 10.95 -29.37 -17.03
N GLN A 39 10.47 -29.48 -15.78
CA GLN A 39 9.46 -30.47 -15.39
C GLN A 39 8.08 -30.17 -15.99
N ASN A 40 7.70 -28.89 -16.07
CA ASN A 40 6.38 -28.47 -16.54
C ASN A 40 6.34 -28.19 -18.06
N GLY A 41 7.43 -28.47 -18.79
CA GLY A 41 7.49 -28.33 -20.24
C GLY A 41 7.37 -26.88 -20.73
N ILE A 42 7.75 -25.91 -19.91
CA ILE A 42 7.75 -24.48 -20.29
C ILE A 42 9.17 -23.93 -20.36
N SER A 43 9.37 -22.91 -21.19
CA SER A 43 10.66 -22.22 -21.24
C SER A 43 10.79 -21.22 -20.08
N PRO A 44 12.00 -20.99 -19.53
CA PRO A 44 12.22 -19.93 -18.54
C PRO A 44 11.79 -18.54 -19.04
N LYS A 45 11.95 -18.27 -20.34
CA LYS A 45 11.49 -17.01 -20.95
C LYS A 45 9.98 -16.86 -20.86
N THR A 46 9.24 -17.93 -21.12
CA THR A 46 7.78 -17.99 -20.98
C THR A 46 7.36 -17.76 -19.53
N TYR A 47 8.05 -18.41 -18.58
CA TYR A 47 7.82 -18.22 -17.14
C TYR A 47 7.94 -16.74 -16.74
N TYR A 48 9.05 -16.09 -17.07
CA TYR A 48 9.27 -14.69 -16.72
C TYR A 48 8.30 -13.75 -17.47
N TYR A 49 7.89 -14.13 -18.67
CA TYR A 49 6.83 -13.41 -19.39
C TYR A 49 5.49 -13.47 -18.64
N HIS A 50 5.06 -14.66 -18.20
CA HIS A 50 3.84 -14.84 -17.38
C HIS A 50 3.92 -14.01 -16.09
N LEU A 51 5.03 -14.13 -15.35
CA LEU A 51 5.25 -13.41 -14.11
C LEU A 51 5.17 -11.88 -14.30
N ARG A 52 5.78 -11.36 -15.38
CA ARG A 52 5.68 -9.94 -15.72
C ARG A 52 4.24 -9.53 -15.99
N LYS A 53 3.48 -10.32 -16.75
CA LYS A 53 2.09 -10.00 -17.09
C LYS A 53 1.17 -9.98 -15.88
N ILE A 54 1.36 -10.90 -14.94
CA ILE A 54 0.65 -10.89 -13.66
C ILE A 54 0.95 -9.61 -12.87
N ARG A 55 2.23 -9.22 -12.79
CA ARG A 55 2.65 -7.98 -12.09
C ARG A 55 2.05 -6.73 -12.72
N GLU A 56 2.09 -6.61 -14.05
CA GLU A 56 1.46 -5.51 -14.79
C GLU A 56 -0.04 -5.43 -14.47
N CYS A 57 -0.77 -6.55 -14.54
CA CYS A 57 -2.20 -6.57 -14.24
C CYS A 57 -2.51 -6.13 -12.79
N CYS A 58 -1.69 -6.53 -11.83
CA CYS A 58 -1.84 -6.11 -10.43
C CYS A 58 -1.54 -4.61 -10.22
N LEU A 59 -0.66 -4.02 -11.03
CA LEU A 59 -0.40 -2.58 -10.98
C LEU A 59 -1.55 -1.77 -11.58
N GLU A 60 -2.11 -2.22 -12.70
CA GLU A 60 -3.29 -1.57 -13.31
C GLU A 60 -4.53 -1.64 -12.41
N SER A 61 -4.64 -2.66 -11.55
CA SER A 61 -5.77 -2.81 -10.62
C SER A 61 -5.56 -2.14 -9.26
N LYS A 62 -4.38 -1.58 -8.97
CA LYS A 62 -4.11 -0.95 -7.68
C LYS A 62 -4.75 0.44 -7.59
N PRO A 63 -5.45 0.77 -6.48
CA PRO A 63 -5.88 2.14 -6.23
C PRO A 63 -4.66 3.05 -6.06
N ALA A 64 -4.76 4.28 -6.55
CA ALA A 64 -3.71 5.27 -6.43
C ALA A 64 -3.31 5.46 -4.96
N ILE A 65 -2.00 5.51 -4.68
CA ILE A 65 -1.48 5.88 -3.36
C ILE A 65 -1.84 7.35 -3.14
N VAL A 66 -2.88 7.60 -2.35
CA VAL A 66 -3.28 8.96 -1.96
C VAL A 66 -2.62 9.33 -0.64
N PRO A 67 -2.10 10.56 -0.49
CA PRO A 67 -1.62 11.04 0.79
C PRO A 67 -2.76 10.98 1.82
N VAL A 68 -2.55 10.21 2.89
CA VAL A 68 -3.47 10.23 4.03
C VAL A 68 -3.19 11.53 4.78
N ALA A 69 -4.18 12.44 4.81
CA ALA A 69 -4.09 13.64 5.61
C ALA A 69 -4.00 13.23 7.09
N VAL A 70 -2.84 13.45 7.71
CA VAL A 70 -2.68 13.27 9.15
C VAL A 70 -3.52 14.35 9.83
N PRO A 71 -4.49 14.01 10.70
CA PRO A 71 -5.19 15.00 11.48
C PRO A 71 -4.15 15.75 12.32
N ARG A 72 -3.98 17.05 12.07
CA ARG A 72 -3.22 17.89 13.00
C ARG A 72 -4.07 18.00 14.26
N PRO A 73 -3.56 17.61 15.44
CA PRO A 73 -4.28 17.88 16.68
C PRO A 73 -4.29 19.40 16.89
N ASN A 74 -5.40 20.06 16.55
CA ASN A 74 -5.69 21.44 16.97
C ASN A 74 -6.13 21.44 18.45
N SER A 75 -5.37 20.78 19.32
CA SER A 75 -5.71 20.68 20.74
C SER A 75 -5.04 21.82 21.48
N ASP A 76 -5.80 22.82 21.92
CA ASP A 76 -5.26 23.84 22.82
C ASP A 76 -4.95 23.23 24.20
N ILE A 77 -3.81 23.59 24.78
CA ILE A 77 -3.43 23.32 26.17
C ILE A 77 -4.24 24.28 27.06
N ARG A 78 -5.02 23.74 28.01
CA ARG A 78 -5.78 24.55 28.98
C ARG A 78 -5.12 24.53 30.36
N ILE A 79 -4.81 25.71 30.90
CA ILE A 79 -4.25 25.91 32.24
C ILE A 79 -5.29 26.64 33.11
N GLU A 80 -5.52 26.17 34.33
CA GLU A 80 -6.43 26.78 35.30
C GLU A 80 -5.73 27.03 36.64
N LYS A 81 -5.76 28.28 37.13
CA LYS A 81 -5.17 28.68 38.43
C LYS A 81 -5.92 29.84 39.05
N ASN A 82 -6.36 29.73 40.31
CA ASN A 82 -7.05 30.81 41.07
C ASN A 82 -8.21 31.49 40.32
N GLY A 83 -8.98 30.73 39.51
CA GLY A 83 -10.06 31.26 38.68
C GLY A 83 -9.64 31.86 37.33
N LEU A 84 -8.34 31.93 37.05
CA LEU A 84 -7.80 32.26 35.74
C LEU A 84 -7.77 31.00 34.86
N GLN A 85 -8.37 31.09 33.66
CA GLN A 85 -8.34 30.03 32.65
C GLN A 85 -7.61 30.53 31.41
N ILE A 86 -6.54 29.84 31.01
CA ILE A 86 -5.70 30.17 29.86
C ILE A 86 -5.80 29.03 28.87
N SER A 87 -6.06 29.34 27.60
CA SER A 87 -5.96 28.38 26.49
C SER A 87 -4.76 28.76 25.62
N LEU A 88 -3.84 27.82 25.42
CA LEU A 88 -2.60 27.99 24.69
C LEU A 88 -2.56 27.02 23.49
N PRO A 89 -1.97 27.39 22.35
CA PRO A 89 -1.76 26.44 21.26
C PRO A 89 -0.89 25.24 21.69
N ALA A 90 -1.17 24.03 21.17
CA ALA A 90 -0.34 22.84 21.46
C ALA A 90 1.08 22.91 20.89
N ASP A 91 1.34 23.78 19.92
CA ASP A 91 2.64 23.98 19.30
C ASP A 91 3.48 25.08 19.98
N ILE A 92 3.02 25.59 21.13
CA ILE A 92 3.80 26.53 21.95
C ILE A 92 5.13 25.88 22.39
N SER A 93 6.21 26.66 22.33
CA SER A 93 7.52 26.19 22.80
C SER A 93 7.51 25.98 24.31
N ALA A 94 8.30 25.00 24.77
CA ALA A 94 8.43 24.71 26.19
C ALA A 94 8.95 25.92 26.99
N ASP A 95 9.86 26.70 26.40
CA ASP A 95 10.44 27.89 27.03
C ASP A 95 9.38 28.97 27.31
N THR A 96 8.53 29.28 26.32
CA THR A 96 7.45 30.27 26.49
C THR A 96 6.39 29.77 27.48
N LEU A 97 6.10 28.48 27.51
CA LEU A 97 5.18 27.89 28.49
C LEU A 97 5.76 28.01 29.92
N LEU A 98 7.06 27.78 30.10
CA LEU A 98 7.73 27.92 31.39
C LEU A 98 7.74 29.36 31.90
N GLU A 99 7.99 30.33 31.01
CA GLU A 99 7.90 31.76 31.36
C GLU A 99 6.51 32.13 31.87
N LEU A 100 5.45 31.68 31.19
CA LEU A 100 4.07 31.93 31.61
C LEU A 100 3.76 31.28 32.97
N VAL A 101 4.21 30.05 33.20
CA VAL A 101 4.00 29.37 34.49
C VAL A 101 4.74 30.09 35.62
N HIS A 102 5.93 30.62 35.37
CA HIS A 102 6.70 31.37 36.35
C HIS A 102 6.01 32.68 36.75
N GLU A 103 5.47 33.44 35.80
CA GLU A 103 4.72 34.67 36.08
C GLU A 103 3.40 34.44 36.82
N LEU A 104 2.82 33.25 36.68
CA LEU A 104 1.57 32.88 37.36
C LEU A 104 1.78 32.35 38.78
N CYS A 105 3.01 31.99 39.17
CA CYS A 105 3.39 31.41 40.47
C CYS A 105 3.96 32.44 41.44
#